data_AF-A0A2D9Q3T1-F1
#
_entry.id   AF-A0A2D9Q3T1-F1
#
_cell.length_a   1.000
_cell.length_b   1.000
_cell.length_c   1.000
_cell.angle_alpha   90.00
_cell.angle_beta   90.00
_cell.angle_gamma   90.00
#
_symmetry.space_group_name_H-M   'P 1'
#
loop_
_entity.id
_entity.type
_entity.pdbx_description
1 polymer ?
#
loop_
_entity_poly.entity_id
_entity_poly.type
_entity_poly.pdbx_seq_one_letter_code
_entity_poly.pdbx_strand_id
1 'polypeptide(L)'
;MRGTKQANEATAKKLAKELGQFRENPRSHLPAMAFSGKLRWGRTDPVTKTLSEIERIIKKKDDLKWLSKRMMAKRGDDVAKAFAGSLHASHDEQFSMVGQFNSGSFGSGSYVRRGDGKPGYLAGIQNFANLTLRMLPWEDHAKRGMYFFSWEGGFVCTGPKPQPPKDWLEDVLKRSRFDLSRTDIDGHPVWTTDGLEADDVHSGASSATGYVAFRFHSGAVVGLGLDALATFSKKDAPFVHHLALSMLPPLLPSVLSLDAVWTPEGWPETQPLPEASVEGISKVLDAWQGLTMNEGIVASAMKQTVMEGIQDGVLIGEVWLEGTSADVIVSALEDHNGSTEERLLAAEIIRLAVTEPHEDSIGLRIEAKGSPEQREDRCIRIMPSATCGDVLTAFWPTHGWEALSVLGLEGEDARTIWEGQLDRPKPFGKFLKGLDQAKALAQQKARFPPHENSGTASVMIHDYIVAGLTQGMGSVERNATSRHATLDEAAASWAWLVAVGRSGGQEWHFETNARDRGGVWAVPTGELWALGKQLLDANDEDVDELQQAWNAAFERLKTTTGEA
;
A
#
# COMPACT_ATOMS: atom_id res chain seq x y z
N MET A 1 42.52 35.88 -5.10
CA MET A 1 41.93 34.65 -5.69
C MET A 1 40.83 34.14 -4.76
N ARG A 2 39.55 34.35 -5.06
CA ARG A 2 38.46 33.63 -4.39
C ARG A 2 38.32 32.24 -5.04
N GLY A 3 38.16 31.18 -4.23
CA GLY A 3 37.88 29.82 -4.70
C GLY A 3 39.09 28.92 -5.00
N THR A 4 40.29 29.24 -4.49
CA THR A 4 41.49 28.37 -4.57
C THR A 4 41.87 27.87 -3.17
N LYS A 5 42.29 26.61 -3.07
CA LYS A 5 42.76 25.96 -1.84
C LYS A 5 44.15 25.35 -2.04
N GLN A 6 44.87 25.09 -0.95
CA GLN A 6 46.04 24.23 -1.02
C GLN A 6 45.60 22.80 -1.35
N ALA A 7 46.27 22.18 -2.32
CA ALA A 7 46.01 20.78 -2.65
C ALA A 7 46.66 19.88 -1.60
N ASN A 8 45.93 18.87 -1.14
CA ASN A 8 46.57 17.76 -0.42
C ASN A 8 47.34 16.87 -1.40
N GLU A 9 48.21 16.01 -0.87
CA GLU A 9 49.09 15.16 -1.67
C GLU A 9 48.31 14.28 -2.67
N ALA A 10 47.19 13.70 -2.24
CA ALA A 10 46.33 12.89 -3.10
C ALA A 10 45.75 13.68 -4.28
N THR A 11 45.27 14.91 -4.05
CA THR A 11 44.74 15.78 -5.10
C THR A 11 45.82 16.19 -6.08
N ALA A 12 47.00 16.56 -5.58
CA ALA A 12 48.13 16.95 -6.42
C ALA A 12 48.60 15.79 -7.30
N LYS A 13 48.72 14.57 -6.73
CA LYS A 13 49.07 13.35 -7.47
C LYS A 13 48.03 13.00 -8.53
N LYS A 14 46.73 13.10 -8.20
CA LYS A 14 45.64 12.87 -9.15
C LYS A 14 45.72 13.84 -10.33
N LEU A 15 45.83 15.14 -10.07
CA LEU A 15 45.91 16.17 -11.12
C LEU A 15 47.17 16.01 -11.98
N ALA A 16 48.32 15.68 -11.37
CA ALA A 16 49.53 15.39 -12.12
C ALA A 16 49.34 14.24 -13.11
N LYS A 17 48.68 13.16 -12.66
CA LYS A 17 48.36 12.01 -13.52
C LYS A 17 47.41 12.39 -14.65
N GLU A 18 46.28 13.03 -14.34
CA GLU A 18 45.25 13.39 -15.34
C GLU A 18 45.79 14.40 -16.37
N LEU A 19 46.53 15.42 -15.92
CA LEU A 19 47.16 16.40 -16.81
C LEU A 19 48.31 15.81 -17.63
N GLY A 20 49.07 14.86 -17.07
CA GLY A 20 50.09 14.12 -17.80
C GLY A 20 49.50 13.32 -18.96
N GLN A 21 48.45 12.52 -18.68
CA GLN A 21 47.70 11.78 -19.71
C GLN A 21 47.11 12.72 -20.76
N PHE A 22 46.55 13.85 -20.31
CA PHE A 22 46.03 14.88 -21.20
C PHE A 22 47.10 15.45 -22.13
N ARG A 23 48.30 15.74 -21.62
CA ARG A 23 49.41 16.27 -22.42
C ARG A 23 49.89 15.28 -23.47
N GLU A 24 49.97 14.00 -23.12
CA GLU A 24 50.38 12.93 -24.03
C GLU A 24 49.40 12.81 -25.18
N ASN A 25 48.11 12.65 -24.88
CA ASN A 25 47.04 12.52 -25.87
C ASN A 25 45.89 13.51 -25.64
N PRO A 26 46.02 14.78 -26.05
CA PRO A 26 44.98 15.77 -25.80
C PRO A 26 43.65 15.45 -26.51
N ARG A 27 43.69 14.67 -27.60
CA ARG A 27 42.49 14.32 -28.37
C ARG A 27 41.59 13.33 -27.65
N SER A 28 42.10 12.52 -26.71
CA SER A 28 41.25 11.62 -25.93
C SER A 28 40.32 12.36 -24.96
N HIS A 29 40.55 13.66 -24.72
CA HIS A 29 39.71 14.51 -23.87
C HIS A 29 38.63 15.26 -24.67
N LEU A 30 38.35 14.85 -25.91
CA LEU A 30 37.37 15.46 -26.79
C LEU A 30 36.25 14.47 -27.12
N PRO A 31 35.01 14.95 -27.34
CA PRO A 31 33.95 14.08 -27.82
C PRO A 31 34.28 13.60 -29.24
N ALA A 32 34.02 12.32 -29.50
CA ALA A 32 34.00 11.79 -30.85
C ALA A 32 32.78 12.34 -31.59
N MET A 33 32.99 12.86 -32.81
CA MET A 33 31.91 13.39 -33.63
C MET A 33 31.28 12.28 -34.48
N ALA A 34 30.03 11.91 -34.18
CA ALA A 34 29.25 10.99 -35.01
C ALA A 34 28.50 11.70 -36.14
N PHE A 35 28.30 13.02 -36.02
CA PHE A 35 27.64 13.83 -37.04
C PHE A 35 28.63 14.28 -38.12
N SER A 36 28.34 13.92 -39.38
CA SER A 36 29.16 14.27 -40.57
C SER A 36 28.48 15.26 -41.53
N GLY A 37 27.30 15.78 -41.17
CA GLY A 37 26.49 16.65 -42.02
C GLY A 37 26.77 18.15 -41.88
N LYS A 38 25.98 18.97 -42.56
CA LYS A 38 25.88 20.43 -42.33
C LYS A 38 24.57 20.76 -41.63
N LEU A 39 24.54 21.81 -40.83
CA LEU A 39 23.30 22.34 -40.28
C LEU A 39 22.44 23.01 -41.38
N ARG A 40 21.18 23.34 -41.06
CA ARG A 40 20.31 24.13 -41.94
C ARG A 40 21.04 25.36 -42.48
N TRP A 41 20.83 25.62 -43.77
CA TRP A 41 21.49 26.69 -44.54
C TRP A 41 22.99 26.45 -44.79
N GLY A 42 23.46 25.20 -44.73
CA GLY A 42 24.86 24.85 -45.04
C GLY A 42 25.88 25.32 -44.01
N ARG A 43 25.43 25.72 -42.81
CA ARG A 43 26.30 26.20 -41.73
C ARG A 43 27.08 25.05 -41.11
N THR A 44 28.37 25.27 -40.85
CA THR A 44 29.18 24.38 -39.99
C THR A 44 28.63 24.40 -38.58
N ASP A 45 28.48 23.22 -37.97
CA ASP A 45 28.00 23.08 -36.61
C ASP A 45 28.96 23.69 -35.59
N PRO A 46 28.46 24.15 -34.43
CA PRO A 46 29.29 24.85 -33.45
C PRO A 46 30.38 23.94 -32.84
N VAL A 47 30.18 22.62 -32.78
CA VAL A 47 31.14 21.69 -32.19
C VAL A 47 32.34 21.53 -33.11
N THR A 48 32.13 21.30 -34.40
CA THR A 48 33.20 21.23 -35.41
C THR A 48 34.03 22.51 -35.46
N LYS A 49 33.42 23.68 -35.27
CA LYS A 49 34.16 24.95 -35.17
C LYS A 49 35.09 24.97 -33.95
N THR A 50 34.58 24.62 -32.79
CA THR A 50 35.36 24.54 -31.55
C THR A 50 36.48 23.49 -31.65
N LEU A 51 36.19 22.31 -32.19
CA LEU A 51 37.20 21.26 -32.42
C LEU A 51 38.30 21.72 -33.38
N SER A 52 37.95 22.49 -34.41
CA SER A 52 38.95 23.09 -35.33
C SER A 52 39.86 24.09 -34.61
N GLU A 53 39.33 24.88 -33.67
CA GLU A 53 40.15 25.77 -32.85
C GLU A 53 41.05 25.00 -31.87
N ILE A 54 40.53 23.95 -31.26
CA ILE A 54 41.27 23.06 -30.36
C ILE A 54 42.40 22.36 -31.11
N GLU A 55 42.19 21.91 -32.33
CA GLU A 55 43.22 21.26 -33.13
C GLU A 55 44.42 22.19 -33.42
N ARG A 56 44.19 23.50 -33.55
CA ARG A 56 45.27 24.49 -33.63
C ARG A 56 46.05 24.62 -32.32
N ILE A 57 45.38 24.43 -31.19
CA ILE A 57 46.00 24.42 -29.85
C ILE A 57 46.84 23.15 -29.67
N ILE A 58 46.30 21.99 -30.04
CA ILE A 58 47.01 20.70 -29.93
C ILE A 58 48.32 20.71 -30.73
N LYS A 59 48.33 21.29 -31.93
CA LYS A 59 49.54 21.47 -32.74
C LYS A 59 50.63 22.33 -32.07
N LYS A 60 50.28 23.07 -31.02
CA LYS A 60 51.16 23.95 -30.26
C LYS A 60 51.16 23.60 -28.76
N LYS A 61 50.86 22.35 -28.41
CA LYS A 61 50.70 21.90 -27.02
C LYS A 61 51.96 22.08 -26.14
N ASP A 62 53.14 22.21 -26.74
CA ASP A 62 54.41 22.42 -26.02
C ASP A 62 54.94 23.87 -26.14
N ASP A 63 54.25 24.78 -26.83
CA ASP A 63 54.63 26.21 -26.93
C ASP A 63 53.95 27.02 -25.81
N LEU A 64 54.57 27.06 -24.62
CA LEU A 64 54.04 27.74 -23.44
C LEU A 64 53.74 29.23 -23.67
N LYS A 65 54.57 29.93 -24.44
CA LYS A 65 54.38 31.36 -24.75
C LYS A 65 53.14 31.55 -25.61
N TRP A 66 52.91 30.67 -26.58
CA TRP A 66 51.72 30.70 -27.41
C TRP A 66 50.47 30.30 -26.64
N LEU A 67 50.53 29.23 -25.83
CA LEU A 67 49.42 28.80 -24.97
C LEU A 67 49.01 29.91 -23.99
N SER A 68 49.98 30.61 -23.39
CA SER A 68 49.73 31.73 -22.48
C SER A 68 48.97 32.88 -23.15
N LYS A 69 49.31 33.21 -24.40
CA LYS A 69 48.53 34.19 -25.18
C LYS A 69 47.14 33.69 -25.51
N ARG A 70 47.00 32.40 -25.86
CA ARG A 70 45.73 31.82 -26.29
C ARG A 70 44.72 31.70 -25.15
N MET A 71 45.16 31.27 -23.97
CA MET A 71 44.30 31.13 -22.79
C MET A 71 43.83 32.48 -22.21
N MET A 72 44.56 33.57 -22.50
CA MET A 72 44.25 34.95 -22.08
C MET A 72 43.59 35.79 -23.20
N ALA A 73 43.19 35.16 -24.31
CA ALA A 73 42.63 35.89 -25.43
C ALA A 73 41.28 36.54 -25.06
N LYS A 74 41.16 37.87 -25.26
CA LYS A 74 39.91 38.62 -24.98
C LYS A 74 38.70 38.14 -25.77
N ARG A 75 38.93 37.54 -26.95
CA ARG A 75 37.90 36.98 -27.83
C ARG A 75 38.29 35.54 -28.19
N GLY A 76 37.29 34.69 -28.41
CA GLY A 76 37.48 33.31 -28.82
C GLY A 76 36.56 32.36 -28.08
N ASP A 77 36.55 31.10 -28.52
CA ASP A 77 35.79 30.03 -27.90
C ASP A 77 36.26 29.74 -26.46
N ASP A 78 35.32 29.70 -25.52
CA ASP A 78 35.62 29.51 -24.09
C ASP A 78 36.16 28.10 -23.78
N VAL A 79 35.74 27.08 -24.54
CA VAL A 79 36.27 25.72 -24.44
C VAL A 79 37.71 25.70 -24.92
N ALA A 80 38.01 26.34 -26.05
CA ALA A 80 39.36 26.45 -26.58
C ALA A 80 40.30 27.19 -25.62
N LYS A 81 39.84 28.27 -24.96
CA LYS A 81 40.63 28.96 -23.92
C LYS A 81 40.89 28.08 -22.71
N ALA A 82 39.87 27.37 -22.22
CA ALA A 82 40.03 26.43 -21.12
C ALA A 82 40.97 25.27 -21.49
N PHE A 83 40.87 24.73 -22.71
CA PHE A 83 41.75 23.68 -23.22
C PHE A 83 43.21 24.14 -23.30
N ALA A 84 43.46 25.35 -23.81
CA ALA A 84 44.79 25.96 -23.80
C ALA A 84 45.33 26.19 -22.37
N GLY A 85 44.47 26.62 -21.44
CA GLY A 85 44.81 26.79 -20.03
C GLY A 85 45.18 25.46 -19.36
N SER A 86 44.42 24.40 -19.60
CA SER A 86 44.70 23.05 -19.09
C SER A 86 45.97 22.46 -19.69
N LEU A 87 46.23 22.67 -20.99
CA LEU A 87 47.49 22.24 -21.61
C LEU A 87 48.66 23.01 -21.02
N HIS A 88 48.53 24.33 -20.82
CA HIS A 88 49.56 25.10 -20.15
C HIS A 88 49.82 24.60 -18.72
N ALA A 89 48.76 24.28 -17.96
CA ALA A 89 48.89 23.73 -16.62
C ALA A 89 49.56 22.34 -16.60
N SER A 90 49.41 21.54 -17.66
CA SER A 90 50.06 20.22 -17.74
C SER A 90 51.59 20.24 -17.81
N HIS A 91 52.21 21.41 -17.95
CA HIS A 91 53.66 21.60 -17.88
C HIS A 91 54.15 22.00 -16.49
N ASP A 92 53.26 22.20 -15.51
CA ASP A 92 53.66 22.51 -14.15
C ASP A 92 54.30 21.28 -13.48
N GLU A 93 55.40 21.50 -12.76
CA GLU A 93 56.07 20.45 -11.99
C GLU A 93 55.37 20.15 -10.65
N GLN A 94 54.61 21.12 -10.13
CA GLN A 94 53.93 21.03 -8.83
C GLN A 94 52.54 21.67 -8.87
N PHE A 95 51.57 20.99 -8.24
CA PHE A 95 50.16 21.41 -8.18
C PHE A 95 49.73 21.79 -6.75
N SER A 96 50.43 22.75 -6.14
CA SER A 96 50.23 23.13 -4.73
C SER A 96 48.95 23.94 -4.48
N MET A 97 48.48 24.69 -5.47
CA MET A 97 47.28 25.54 -5.38
C MET A 97 46.27 25.16 -6.47
N VAL A 98 45.06 24.79 -6.06
CA VAL A 98 44.01 24.29 -6.95
C VAL A 98 42.69 25.01 -6.71
N GLY A 99 41.90 25.21 -7.76
CA GLY A 99 40.50 25.57 -7.66
C GLY A 99 39.65 24.37 -7.26
N GLN A 100 38.52 24.61 -6.61
CA GLN A 100 37.48 23.61 -6.37
C GLN A 100 36.25 23.96 -7.21
N PHE A 101 35.81 23.03 -8.04
CA PHE A 101 34.51 23.09 -8.70
C PHE A 101 33.52 22.18 -7.94
N ASN A 102 32.29 22.64 -7.79
CA ASN A 102 31.20 21.86 -7.20
C ASN A 102 29.90 22.21 -7.94
N SER A 103 29.19 21.19 -8.39
CA SER A 103 27.89 21.28 -9.05
C SER A 103 27.02 20.13 -8.56
N GLY A 104 25.77 20.44 -8.20
CA GLY A 104 24.79 19.40 -7.84
C GLY A 104 24.49 18.44 -8.99
N SER A 105 24.61 18.90 -10.24
CA SER A 105 24.29 18.12 -11.44
C SER A 105 25.52 17.52 -12.12
N PHE A 106 26.70 18.10 -11.98
CA PHE A 106 27.91 17.59 -12.65
C PHE A 106 28.95 17.02 -11.69
N GLY A 107 28.68 17.05 -10.38
CA GLY A 107 29.60 16.62 -9.35
C GLY A 107 30.67 17.66 -9.03
N SER A 108 31.76 17.20 -8.41
CA SER A 108 32.83 18.06 -7.92
C SER A 108 34.20 17.59 -8.37
N GLY A 109 35.13 18.53 -8.53
CA GLY A 109 36.49 18.25 -8.97
C GLY A 109 37.44 19.40 -8.62
N SER A 110 38.64 19.04 -8.17
CA SER A 110 39.73 20.02 -8.07
C SER A 110 40.33 20.24 -9.45
N TYR A 111 40.82 21.44 -9.74
CA TYR A 111 41.45 21.75 -11.03
C TYR A 111 42.49 22.86 -10.88
N VAL A 112 43.45 22.91 -11.78
CA VAL A 112 44.43 23.99 -11.86
C VAL A 112 43.77 25.17 -12.57
N ARG A 113 43.66 26.29 -11.86
CA ARG A 113 43.13 27.53 -12.44
C ARG A 113 44.20 28.21 -13.29
N ARG A 114 44.03 28.17 -14.62
CA ARG A 114 44.98 28.74 -15.57
C ARG A 114 44.24 29.45 -16.71
N GLY A 115 44.60 30.71 -16.96
CA GLY A 115 44.00 31.54 -18.00
C GLY A 115 42.59 32.07 -17.69
N ASP A 116 41.93 32.60 -18.72
CA ASP A 116 40.58 33.19 -18.68
C ASP A 116 39.49 32.20 -19.17
N GLY A 117 39.79 30.90 -19.17
CA GLY A 117 38.79 29.85 -19.41
C GLY A 117 37.77 29.78 -18.27
N LYS A 118 36.53 29.40 -18.57
CA LYS A 118 35.49 29.24 -17.53
C LYS A 118 35.93 28.18 -16.50
N PRO A 119 35.80 28.42 -15.19
CA PRO A 119 36.12 27.47 -14.12
C PRO A 119 35.58 26.06 -14.32
N GLY A 120 34.30 25.92 -14.68
CA GLY A 120 33.69 24.62 -14.95
C GLY A 120 34.35 23.90 -16.13
N TYR A 121 34.72 24.63 -17.19
CA TYR A 121 35.31 24.01 -18.38
C TYR A 121 36.72 23.52 -18.10
N LEU A 122 37.50 24.27 -17.32
CA LEU A 122 38.80 23.82 -16.81
C LEU A 122 38.61 22.54 -15.96
N ALA A 123 37.64 22.53 -15.05
CA ALA A 123 37.35 21.35 -14.23
C ALA A 123 36.99 20.12 -15.06
N GLY A 124 36.12 20.27 -16.08
CA GLY A 124 35.70 19.19 -16.96
C GLY A 124 36.80 18.64 -17.86
N ILE A 125 37.65 19.51 -18.42
CA ILE A 125 38.79 19.10 -19.25
C ILE A 125 39.85 18.37 -18.42
N GLN A 126 40.14 18.87 -17.21
CA GLN A 126 41.20 18.32 -16.36
C GLN A 126 40.78 17.04 -15.63
N ASN A 127 39.48 16.89 -15.31
CA ASN A 127 38.93 15.68 -14.68
C ASN A 127 38.16 14.82 -15.69
N PHE A 128 38.72 14.58 -16.88
CA PHE A 128 38.01 13.93 -17.98
C PHE A 128 37.53 12.50 -17.68
N ALA A 129 38.16 11.80 -16.73
CA ALA A 129 37.71 10.49 -16.26
C ALA A 129 36.34 10.55 -15.54
N ASN A 130 35.93 11.72 -15.06
CA ASN A 130 34.61 11.91 -14.49
C ASN A 130 33.59 12.15 -15.62
N LEU A 131 32.67 11.20 -15.78
CA LEU A 131 31.73 11.10 -16.91
C LEU A 131 30.75 12.28 -17.00
N THR A 132 30.35 12.85 -15.87
CA THR A 132 29.49 14.02 -15.82
C THR A 132 30.31 15.29 -16.05
N LEU A 133 31.42 15.48 -15.32
CA LEU A 133 32.25 16.69 -15.44
C LEU A 133 32.79 16.89 -16.86
N ARG A 134 33.18 15.83 -17.57
CA ARG A 134 33.76 15.96 -18.92
C ARG A 134 32.78 16.52 -19.97
N MET A 135 31.48 16.47 -19.70
CA MET A 135 30.46 17.08 -20.55
C MET A 135 30.32 18.59 -20.34
N LEU A 136 30.73 19.10 -19.18
CA LEU A 136 30.54 20.50 -18.78
C LEU A 136 31.09 21.55 -19.78
N PRO A 137 32.24 21.34 -20.44
CA PRO A 137 32.71 22.26 -21.48
C PRO A 137 31.72 22.46 -22.64
N TRP A 138 30.80 21.51 -22.84
CA TRP A 138 29.93 21.44 -24.01
C TRP A 138 28.49 21.91 -23.75
N GLU A 139 28.19 22.42 -22.54
CA GLU A 139 26.86 22.92 -22.18
C GLU A 139 26.35 24.01 -23.13
N ASP A 140 27.20 24.94 -23.53
CA ASP A 140 26.80 26.03 -24.44
C ASP A 140 26.54 25.53 -25.86
N HIS A 141 27.19 24.42 -26.27
CA HIS A 141 26.88 23.71 -27.51
C HIS A 141 25.55 22.98 -27.39
N ALA A 142 25.27 22.36 -26.25
CA ALA A 142 23.99 21.71 -25.99
C ALA A 142 22.81 22.68 -26.02
N LYS A 143 22.97 23.87 -25.41
CA LYS A 143 22.00 24.97 -25.52
C LYS A 143 21.76 25.44 -26.97
N ARG A 144 22.68 25.16 -27.88
CA ARG A 144 22.56 25.44 -29.32
C ARG A 144 21.99 24.26 -30.12
N GLY A 145 21.43 23.26 -29.43
CA GLY A 145 20.75 22.11 -30.02
C GLY A 145 21.67 20.97 -30.42
N MET A 146 22.81 20.80 -29.74
CA MET A 146 23.72 19.68 -29.96
C MET A 146 23.57 18.63 -28.85
N TYR A 147 23.65 17.36 -29.20
CA TYR A 147 23.51 16.25 -28.25
C TYR A 147 24.87 15.61 -27.96
N PHE A 148 25.10 15.31 -26.68
CA PHE A 148 26.29 14.63 -26.19
C PHE A 148 25.91 13.48 -25.27
N PHE A 149 26.66 12.38 -25.33
CA PHE A 149 26.43 11.17 -24.54
C PHE A 149 27.73 10.68 -23.96
N SER A 150 27.72 10.33 -22.68
CA SER A 150 28.91 10.08 -21.88
C SER A 150 28.76 8.80 -21.05
N TRP A 151 29.64 7.83 -21.29
CA TRP A 151 29.68 6.52 -20.63
C TRP A 151 31.13 6.02 -20.46
N GLU A 152 31.38 4.93 -19.74
CA GLU A 152 32.77 4.49 -19.44
C GLU A 152 33.60 4.23 -20.71
N GLY A 153 32.97 3.68 -21.74
CA GLY A 153 33.59 3.35 -23.02
C GLY A 153 33.73 4.52 -24.01
N GLY A 154 33.13 5.68 -23.76
CA GLY A 154 33.18 6.76 -24.76
C GLY A 154 32.45 8.06 -24.40
N PHE A 155 32.80 9.10 -25.13
CA PHE A 155 32.14 10.40 -25.09
C PHE A 155 31.86 10.85 -26.53
N VAL A 156 30.59 10.98 -26.91
CA VAL A 156 30.19 11.20 -28.30
C VAL A 156 29.29 12.42 -28.42
N CYS A 157 29.48 13.20 -29.49
CA CYS A 157 28.52 14.19 -29.96
C CYS A 157 27.80 13.67 -31.21
N THR A 158 26.48 13.60 -31.15
CA THR A 158 25.62 13.10 -32.25
C THR A 158 25.07 14.23 -33.10
N GLY A 159 25.58 15.45 -32.91
CA GLY A 159 25.11 16.62 -33.60
C GLY A 159 23.71 17.03 -33.13
N PRO A 160 22.83 17.51 -34.02
CA PRO A 160 21.45 17.86 -33.66
C PRO A 160 20.52 16.65 -33.51
N LYS A 161 21.04 15.42 -33.60
CA LYS A 161 20.23 14.19 -33.53
C LYS A 161 20.24 13.64 -32.09
N PRO A 162 19.09 13.54 -31.41
CA PRO A 162 18.98 12.90 -30.09
C PRO A 162 18.96 11.38 -30.24
N GLN A 163 20.05 10.80 -30.75
CA GLN A 163 20.17 9.36 -30.96
C GLN A 163 21.34 8.84 -30.12
N PRO A 164 21.09 8.30 -28.93
CA PRO A 164 22.15 7.78 -28.08
C PRO A 164 22.96 6.68 -28.79
N PRO A 165 24.29 6.61 -28.59
CA PRO A 165 25.08 5.46 -29.02
C PRO A 165 24.60 4.15 -28.38
N LYS A 166 24.76 3.01 -29.06
CA LYS A 166 24.33 1.70 -28.55
C LYS A 166 24.94 1.37 -27.17
N ASP A 167 26.26 1.56 -27.05
CA ASP A 167 27.01 1.23 -25.83
C ASP A 167 26.71 2.18 -24.66
N TRP A 168 26.11 3.35 -24.92
CA TRP A 168 25.79 4.31 -23.86
C TRP A 168 24.72 3.76 -22.93
N LEU A 169 23.64 3.18 -23.48
CA LEU A 169 22.52 2.73 -22.66
C LEU A 169 22.96 1.58 -21.75
N GLU A 170 23.62 0.56 -22.30
CA GLU A 170 24.09 -0.61 -21.55
C GLU A 170 25.00 -0.23 -20.37
N ASP A 171 25.96 0.66 -20.61
CA ASP A 171 26.86 1.15 -19.56
C ASP A 171 26.14 1.98 -18.48
N VAL A 172 25.20 2.84 -18.89
CA VAL A 172 24.43 3.66 -17.95
C VAL A 172 23.54 2.78 -17.08
N LEU A 173 22.86 1.79 -17.67
CA LEU A 173 22.03 0.83 -16.94
C LEU A 173 22.86 0.00 -15.96
N LYS A 174 24.03 -0.50 -16.39
CA LYS A 174 24.94 -1.29 -15.54
C LYS A 174 25.44 -0.52 -14.30
N ARG A 175 25.54 0.80 -14.38
CA ARG A 175 25.91 1.67 -13.24
C ARG A 175 24.73 2.18 -12.43
N SER A 176 23.51 1.86 -12.84
CA SER A 176 22.33 2.27 -12.10
C SER A 176 22.24 1.49 -10.79
N ARG A 177 21.29 1.87 -9.92
CA ARG A 177 21.04 1.15 -8.67
C ARG A 177 20.26 -0.17 -8.87
N PHE A 178 19.81 -0.45 -10.09
CA PHE A 178 19.02 -1.62 -10.40
C PHE A 178 19.89 -2.70 -11.04
N ASP A 179 19.68 -3.93 -10.59
CA ASP A 179 20.12 -5.11 -11.30
C ASP A 179 19.11 -5.39 -12.42
N LEU A 180 19.59 -5.35 -13.67
CA LEU A 180 18.75 -5.44 -14.87
C LEU A 180 19.18 -6.62 -15.73
N SER A 181 18.21 -7.46 -16.08
CA SER A 181 18.37 -8.55 -17.04
C SER A 181 18.02 -8.08 -18.44
N ARG A 182 18.78 -8.51 -19.44
CA ARG A 182 18.56 -8.14 -20.85
C ARG A 182 17.99 -9.31 -21.64
N THR A 183 16.93 -9.04 -22.39
CA THR A 183 16.34 -9.94 -23.38
C THR A 183 16.23 -9.19 -24.71
N ASP A 184 16.47 -9.85 -25.85
CA ASP A 184 16.26 -9.26 -27.17
C ASP A 184 14.91 -9.77 -27.73
N ILE A 185 13.97 -8.87 -28.01
CA ILE A 185 12.63 -9.15 -28.53
C ILE A 185 12.47 -8.39 -29.84
N ASP A 186 12.15 -9.09 -30.94
CA ASP A 186 12.00 -8.51 -32.28
C ASP A 186 13.18 -7.62 -32.75
N GLY A 187 14.39 -7.95 -32.30
CA GLY A 187 15.61 -7.18 -32.61
C GLY A 187 15.78 -5.89 -31.79
N HIS A 188 14.93 -5.69 -30.78
CA HIS A 188 14.99 -4.61 -29.81
C HIS A 188 15.42 -5.13 -28.43
N PRO A 189 16.43 -4.51 -27.80
CA PRO A 189 16.84 -4.92 -26.47
C PRO A 189 15.85 -4.38 -25.42
N VAL A 190 15.42 -5.27 -24.54
CA VAL A 190 14.53 -5.02 -23.41
C VAL A 190 15.27 -5.35 -22.12
N TRP A 191 15.30 -4.40 -21.19
CA TRP A 191 15.89 -4.59 -19.86
C TRP A 191 14.81 -4.58 -18.81
N THR A 192 14.82 -5.53 -17.89
CA THR A 192 13.84 -5.61 -16.81
C THR A 192 14.51 -5.84 -15.46
N THR A 193 13.90 -5.30 -14.40
CA THR A 193 14.18 -5.72 -13.03
C THR A 193 13.62 -7.12 -12.80
N ASP A 194 14.14 -7.82 -11.78
CA ASP A 194 13.63 -9.13 -11.36
C ASP A 194 12.12 -9.10 -11.12
N GLY A 195 11.42 -10.18 -11.50
CA GLY A 195 9.97 -10.33 -11.36
C GLY A 195 9.13 -9.73 -12.50
N LEU A 196 9.76 -9.10 -13.50
CA LEU A 196 9.07 -8.62 -14.71
C LEU A 196 9.43 -9.48 -15.93
N GLU A 197 8.40 -9.90 -16.66
CA GLU A 197 8.54 -10.55 -17.96
C GLU A 197 8.84 -9.52 -19.06
N ALA A 198 9.88 -9.78 -19.85
CA ALA A 198 10.33 -8.83 -20.87
C ALA A 198 9.31 -8.64 -22.00
N ASP A 199 8.57 -9.69 -22.37
CA ASP A 199 7.51 -9.63 -23.39
C ASP A 199 6.36 -8.70 -22.94
N ASP A 200 5.92 -8.80 -21.69
CA ASP A 200 4.86 -7.95 -21.14
C ASP A 200 5.27 -6.48 -21.14
N VAL A 201 6.49 -6.18 -20.69
CA VAL A 201 7.04 -4.82 -20.73
C VAL A 201 7.13 -4.29 -22.17
N HIS A 202 7.55 -5.14 -23.11
CA HIS A 202 7.65 -4.79 -24.52
C HIS A 202 6.29 -4.45 -25.12
N SER A 203 5.27 -5.30 -24.91
CA SER A 203 3.92 -5.13 -25.46
C SER A 203 3.06 -4.12 -24.69
N GLY A 204 3.45 -3.75 -23.47
CA GLY A 204 2.64 -2.88 -22.60
C GLY A 204 1.56 -3.64 -21.82
N ALA A 205 1.72 -4.96 -21.63
CA ALA A 205 0.76 -5.78 -20.91
C ALA A 205 0.86 -5.57 -19.39
N SER A 206 -0.21 -5.84 -18.65
CA SER A 206 -0.20 -5.75 -17.19
C SER A 206 0.74 -6.80 -16.59
N SER A 207 1.39 -6.42 -15.49
CA SER A 207 2.12 -7.36 -14.62
C SER A 207 1.54 -7.34 -13.21
N ALA A 208 1.74 -8.42 -12.45
CA ALA A 208 1.24 -8.53 -11.07
C ALA A 208 1.74 -7.40 -10.15
N THR A 209 3.00 -6.98 -10.32
CA THR A 209 3.61 -5.90 -9.52
C THR A 209 3.40 -4.51 -10.12
N GLY A 210 3.07 -4.43 -11.40
CA GLY A 210 3.13 -3.21 -12.21
C GLY A 210 4.56 -2.73 -12.47
N TYR A 211 4.72 -1.83 -13.44
CA TYR A 211 6.03 -1.29 -13.82
C TYR A 211 5.94 0.10 -14.45
N VAL A 212 7.10 0.75 -14.55
CA VAL A 212 7.35 1.90 -15.43
C VAL A 212 8.24 1.44 -16.58
N ALA A 213 7.85 1.72 -17.81
CA ALA A 213 8.65 1.48 -19.02
C ALA A 213 9.26 2.80 -19.56
N PHE A 214 10.55 2.75 -19.86
CA PHE A 214 11.28 3.77 -20.60
C PHE A 214 11.45 3.28 -22.03
N ARG A 215 10.66 3.84 -22.95
CA ARG A 215 10.67 3.46 -24.37
C ARG A 215 11.54 4.44 -25.15
N PHE A 216 12.76 4.04 -25.47
CA PHE A 216 13.69 4.85 -26.24
C PHE A 216 13.26 4.94 -27.70
N HIS A 217 13.46 6.10 -28.32
CA HIS A 217 13.18 6.31 -29.74
C HIS A 217 14.05 5.44 -30.67
N SER A 218 15.10 4.81 -30.15
CA SER A 218 15.92 3.80 -30.83
C SER A 218 15.27 2.40 -30.86
N GLY A 219 14.17 2.20 -30.13
CA GLY A 219 13.46 0.94 -29.97
C GLY A 219 13.82 0.14 -28.71
N ALA A 220 14.87 0.54 -27.98
CA ALA A 220 15.21 -0.06 -26.68
C ALA A 220 14.12 0.22 -25.63
N VAL A 221 13.84 -0.74 -24.75
CA VAL A 221 12.87 -0.59 -23.65
C VAL A 221 13.50 -0.97 -22.32
N VAL A 222 13.28 -0.17 -21.27
CA VAL A 222 13.71 -0.49 -19.89
C VAL A 222 12.50 -0.50 -18.99
N GLY A 223 12.12 -1.66 -18.44
CA GLY A 223 11.04 -1.83 -17.47
C GLY A 223 11.57 -1.89 -16.04
N LEU A 224 11.00 -1.06 -15.16
CA LEU A 224 11.31 -1.06 -13.74
C LEU A 224 10.06 -1.42 -12.94
N GLY A 225 10.11 -2.50 -12.16
CA GLY A 225 9.01 -2.92 -11.29
C GLY A 225 8.69 -1.85 -10.24
N LEU A 226 7.41 -1.69 -9.89
CA LEU A 226 7.01 -0.75 -8.84
C LEU A 226 7.59 -1.11 -7.47
N ASP A 227 7.74 -2.41 -7.20
CA ASP A 227 8.42 -2.95 -6.02
C ASP A 227 9.92 -2.56 -6.01
N ALA A 228 10.61 -2.70 -7.13
CA ALA A 228 12.00 -2.27 -7.27
C ALA A 228 12.14 -0.75 -7.08
N LEU A 229 11.22 0.05 -7.63
CA LEU A 229 11.20 1.50 -7.41
C LEU A 229 11.01 1.86 -5.94
N ALA A 230 10.13 1.15 -5.22
CA ALA A 230 9.84 1.38 -3.80
C ALA A 230 11.05 1.13 -2.87
N THR A 231 12.08 0.40 -3.32
CA THR A 231 13.32 0.18 -2.55
C THR A 231 14.23 1.41 -2.44
N PHE A 232 13.90 2.51 -3.13
CA PHE A 232 14.73 3.72 -3.17
C PHE A 232 15.03 4.27 -1.77
N SER A 233 16.31 4.58 -1.52
CA SER A 233 16.77 5.25 -0.31
C SER A 233 17.40 6.62 -0.61
N LYS A 234 17.46 7.51 0.39
CA LYS A 234 18.13 8.82 0.25
C LYS A 234 19.63 8.74 -0.07
N LYS A 235 20.25 7.57 0.04
CA LYS A 235 21.66 7.35 -0.32
C LYS A 235 21.83 7.06 -1.81
N ASP A 236 20.75 6.68 -2.49
CA ASP A 236 20.77 6.32 -3.89
C ASP A 236 20.65 7.55 -4.78
N ALA A 237 21.24 7.46 -5.97
CA ALA A 237 20.96 8.41 -7.04
C ALA A 237 19.63 8.00 -7.71
N PRO A 238 18.64 8.91 -7.85
CA PRO A 238 17.42 8.61 -8.59
C PRO A 238 17.76 8.19 -10.03
N PHE A 239 17.07 7.19 -10.55
CA PHE A 239 17.34 6.59 -11.85
C PHE A 239 17.15 7.57 -13.01
N VAL A 240 16.06 8.34 -13.00
CA VAL A 240 15.82 9.43 -13.97
C VAL A 240 16.98 10.42 -13.98
N HIS A 241 17.48 10.79 -12.80
CA HIS A 241 18.59 11.72 -12.64
C HIS A 241 19.90 11.10 -13.18
N HIS A 242 20.19 9.85 -12.80
CA HIS A 242 21.35 9.09 -13.26
C HIS A 242 21.40 8.98 -14.79
N LEU A 243 20.27 8.65 -15.41
CA LEU A 243 20.13 8.58 -16.87
C LEU A 243 20.32 9.97 -17.51
N ALA A 244 19.60 10.98 -17.04
CA ALA A 244 19.65 12.33 -17.59
C ALA A 244 21.04 12.97 -17.52
N LEU A 245 21.77 12.74 -16.42
CA LEU A 245 23.11 13.26 -16.21
C LEU A 245 24.20 12.59 -17.04
N SER A 246 23.89 11.50 -17.75
CA SER A 246 24.84 10.87 -18.68
C SER A 246 24.76 11.43 -20.10
N MET A 247 23.92 12.46 -20.33
CA MET A 247 23.77 13.15 -21.61
C MET A 247 23.65 14.68 -21.49
N LEU A 248 23.88 15.39 -22.60
CA LEU A 248 23.56 16.81 -22.75
C LEU A 248 22.74 17.05 -24.04
N PRO A 249 21.74 17.93 -24.03
CA PRO A 249 21.08 18.44 -22.83
C PRO A 249 20.48 17.29 -21.99
N PRO A 250 20.34 17.44 -20.66
CA PRO A 250 19.78 16.41 -19.79
C PRO A 250 18.24 16.38 -19.92
N LEU A 251 17.75 16.11 -21.13
CA LEU A 251 16.33 16.16 -21.50
C LEU A 251 15.92 14.78 -22.01
N LEU A 252 15.49 13.90 -21.11
CA LEU A 252 15.05 12.54 -21.44
C LEU A 252 13.92 12.48 -22.50
N PRO A 253 12.91 13.37 -22.51
CA PRO A 253 11.86 13.37 -23.54
C PRO A 253 12.40 13.48 -24.98
N SER A 254 13.64 13.93 -25.17
CA SER A 254 14.24 13.99 -26.51
C SER A 254 14.68 12.63 -27.05
N VAL A 255 14.92 11.65 -26.17
CA VAL A 255 15.49 10.33 -26.52
C VAL A 255 14.57 9.16 -26.16
N LEU A 256 13.58 9.37 -25.29
CA LEU A 256 12.64 8.36 -24.85
C LEU A 256 11.27 8.94 -24.47
N SER A 257 10.29 8.06 -24.34
CA SER A 257 8.99 8.28 -23.69
C SER A 257 8.87 7.41 -22.45
N LEU A 258 8.08 7.85 -21.46
CA LEU A 258 7.75 7.05 -20.29
C LEU A 258 6.27 6.67 -20.34
N ASP A 259 6.00 5.42 -19.99
CA ASP A 259 4.67 4.90 -19.71
C ASP A 259 4.74 4.03 -18.46
N ALA A 260 3.60 3.77 -17.84
CA ALA A 260 3.55 2.93 -16.67
C ALA A 260 2.22 2.18 -16.60
N VAL A 261 2.30 0.95 -16.10
CA VAL A 261 1.20 0.00 -16.10
C VAL A 261 1.08 -0.57 -14.70
N TRP A 262 -0.11 -0.45 -14.13
CA TRP A 262 -0.51 -1.17 -12.92
C TRP A 262 -2.03 -1.24 -12.86
N THR A 263 -2.54 -2.42 -12.56
CA THR A 263 -3.95 -2.65 -12.27
C THR A 263 -4.04 -3.31 -10.90
N PRO A 264 -5.12 -3.04 -10.12
CA PRO A 264 -5.38 -3.80 -8.90
C PRO A 264 -5.48 -5.29 -9.19
N GLU A 265 -5.18 -6.11 -8.19
CA GLU A 265 -5.45 -7.55 -8.27
C GLU A 265 -6.94 -7.78 -8.51
N GLY A 266 -7.29 -8.74 -9.37
CA GLY A 266 -8.69 -9.04 -9.73
C GLY A 266 -9.31 -8.11 -10.78
N TRP A 267 -8.63 -7.05 -11.22
CA TRP A 267 -9.12 -6.18 -12.29
C TRP A 267 -9.26 -6.94 -13.63
N PRO A 268 -10.36 -6.80 -14.38
CA PRO A 268 -10.57 -7.58 -15.60
C PRO A 268 -9.60 -7.19 -16.72
N GLU A 269 -8.92 -8.17 -17.33
CA GLU A 269 -7.98 -7.92 -18.44
C GLU A 269 -8.62 -7.24 -19.66
N THR A 270 -9.92 -7.48 -19.87
CA THR A 270 -10.68 -6.88 -20.97
C THR A 270 -11.14 -5.45 -20.68
N GLN A 271 -11.00 -4.97 -19.44
CA GLN A 271 -11.50 -3.67 -19.02
C GLN A 271 -10.35 -2.66 -18.93
N PRO A 272 -10.36 -1.58 -19.74
CA PRO A 272 -9.35 -0.54 -19.60
C PRO A 272 -9.49 0.20 -18.27
N LEU A 273 -8.39 0.74 -17.76
CA LEU A 273 -8.43 1.64 -16.62
C LEU A 273 -9.27 2.89 -16.94
N PRO A 274 -9.96 3.46 -15.94
CA PRO A 274 -10.66 4.74 -16.11
C PRO A 274 -9.74 5.86 -16.59
N GLU A 275 -10.26 6.78 -17.40
CA GLU A 275 -9.49 7.91 -17.96
C GLU A 275 -8.81 8.74 -16.87
N ALA A 276 -9.50 8.98 -15.75
CA ALA A 276 -8.95 9.64 -14.57
C ALA A 276 -7.71 8.93 -14.00
N SER A 277 -7.69 7.59 -14.00
CA SER A 277 -6.52 6.80 -13.57
C SER A 277 -5.35 6.98 -14.53
N VAL A 278 -5.61 6.95 -15.84
CA VAL A 278 -4.58 7.10 -16.89
C VAL A 278 -3.96 8.51 -16.87
N GLU A 279 -4.79 9.55 -16.81
CA GLU A 279 -4.29 10.93 -16.65
C GLU A 279 -3.47 11.10 -15.37
N GLY A 280 -3.93 10.48 -14.30
CA GLY A 280 -3.27 10.52 -13.02
C GLY A 280 -1.89 9.86 -13.04
N ILE A 281 -1.75 8.69 -13.68
CA ILE A 281 -0.45 8.06 -13.94
C ILE A 281 0.46 9.02 -14.71
N SER A 282 -0.03 9.65 -15.78
CA SER A 282 0.76 10.62 -16.56
C SER A 282 1.29 11.76 -15.68
N LYS A 283 0.45 12.31 -14.79
CA LYS A 283 0.86 13.38 -13.86
C LYS A 283 1.95 12.92 -12.89
N VAL A 284 1.89 11.67 -12.42
CA VAL A 284 2.93 11.08 -11.56
C VAL A 284 4.25 10.94 -12.32
N LEU A 285 4.22 10.42 -13.55
CA LEU A 285 5.41 10.27 -14.40
C LEU A 285 6.03 11.63 -14.77
N ASP A 286 5.21 12.62 -15.12
CA ASP A 286 5.67 13.98 -15.42
C ASP A 286 6.37 14.61 -14.22
N ALA A 287 5.81 14.44 -13.02
CA ALA A 287 6.41 14.94 -11.78
C ALA A 287 7.75 14.24 -11.45
N TRP A 288 7.83 12.93 -11.66
CA TRP A 288 9.07 12.18 -11.45
C TRP A 288 10.15 12.55 -12.48
N GLN A 289 9.78 12.60 -13.77
CA GLN A 289 10.69 13.03 -14.84
C GLN A 289 11.15 14.48 -14.66
N GLY A 290 10.25 15.35 -14.19
CA GLY A 290 10.53 16.75 -13.85
C GLY A 290 11.33 16.95 -12.56
N LEU A 291 11.69 15.86 -11.85
CA LEU A 291 12.41 15.88 -10.58
C LEU A 291 11.69 16.65 -9.46
N THR A 292 10.36 16.80 -9.55
CA THR A 292 9.53 17.40 -8.50
C THR A 292 8.97 16.35 -7.54
N MET A 293 9.07 15.06 -7.91
CA MET A 293 8.70 13.91 -7.10
C MET A 293 9.91 13.04 -6.75
N ASN A 294 9.92 12.51 -5.52
CA ASN A 294 10.94 11.54 -5.08
C ASN A 294 10.63 10.15 -5.68
N GLU A 295 11.65 9.47 -6.20
CA GLU A 295 11.51 8.12 -6.78
C GLU A 295 10.86 7.12 -5.81
N GLY A 296 11.20 7.18 -4.53
CA GLY A 296 10.67 6.23 -3.53
C GLY A 296 9.17 6.34 -3.25
N ILE A 297 8.49 7.38 -3.75
CA ILE A 297 7.03 7.52 -3.64
C ILE A 297 6.30 7.29 -4.97
N VAL A 298 7.02 7.06 -6.07
CA VAL A 298 6.42 6.88 -7.41
C VAL A 298 5.47 5.68 -7.41
N ALA A 299 5.91 4.54 -6.85
CA ALA A 299 5.12 3.32 -6.78
C ALA A 299 3.80 3.52 -6.03
N SER A 300 3.84 4.06 -4.81
CA SER A 300 2.63 4.28 -4.01
C SER A 300 1.73 5.37 -4.62
N ALA A 301 2.31 6.45 -5.16
CA ALA A 301 1.54 7.49 -5.83
C ALA A 301 0.81 6.97 -7.07
N MET A 302 1.46 6.11 -7.87
CA MET A 302 0.82 5.47 -9.02
C MET A 302 -0.35 4.59 -8.59
N LYS A 303 -0.12 3.64 -7.67
CA LYS A 303 -1.17 2.72 -7.20
C LYS A 303 -2.35 3.48 -6.59
N GLN A 304 -2.06 4.48 -5.75
CA GLN A 304 -3.07 5.34 -5.16
C GLN A 304 -3.89 6.01 -6.24
N THR A 305 -3.24 6.64 -7.23
CA THR A 305 -3.93 7.35 -8.29
C THR A 305 -4.85 6.45 -9.12
N VAL A 306 -4.41 5.21 -9.41
CA VAL A 306 -5.26 4.23 -10.09
C VAL A 306 -6.48 3.88 -9.25
N MET A 307 -6.27 3.51 -7.98
CA MET A 307 -7.36 3.18 -7.04
C MET A 307 -8.33 4.35 -6.82
N GLU A 308 -7.83 5.60 -6.77
CA GLU A 308 -8.67 6.79 -6.65
C GLU A 308 -9.51 7.05 -7.90
N GLY A 309 -9.08 6.54 -9.06
CA GLY A 309 -9.76 6.71 -10.33
C GLY A 309 -10.86 5.67 -10.60
N ILE A 310 -10.89 4.55 -9.88
CA ILE A 310 -11.90 3.49 -10.02
C ILE A 310 -13.27 3.98 -9.56
N GLN A 311 -14.31 3.64 -10.33
CA GLN A 311 -15.68 4.13 -10.13
C GLN A 311 -16.66 3.05 -9.67
N ASP A 312 -16.40 1.79 -9.98
CA ASP A 312 -17.34 0.69 -9.73
C ASP A 312 -16.69 -0.47 -8.96
N GLY A 313 -17.52 -1.31 -8.35
CA GLY A 313 -17.12 -2.48 -7.57
C GLY A 313 -16.65 -2.14 -6.16
N VAL A 314 -15.78 -3.00 -5.62
CA VAL A 314 -15.24 -2.90 -4.27
C VAL A 314 -13.72 -3.01 -4.31
N LEU A 315 -13.02 -2.07 -3.67
CA LEU A 315 -11.59 -2.13 -3.42
C LEU A 315 -11.33 -2.49 -1.96
N ILE A 316 -10.67 -3.62 -1.72
CA ILE A 316 -10.20 -4.04 -0.38
C ILE A 316 -8.67 -4.01 -0.42
N GLY A 317 -8.08 -2.99 0.18
CA GLY A 317 -6.65 -2.71 0.01
C GLY A 317 -6.29 -2.42 -1.45
N GLU A 318 -5.50 -3.31 -2.06
CA GLU A 318 -5.10 -3.26 -3.48
C GLU A 318 -5.82 -4.31 -4.35
N VAL A 319 -6.83 -5.00 -3.80
CA VAL A 319 -7.64 -6.01 -4.49
C VAL A 319 -8.95 -5.38 -4.93
N TRP A 320 -9.25 -5.48 -6.22
CA TRP A 320 -10.55 -5.09 -6.79
C TRP A 320 -11.44 -6.31 -6.98
N LEU A 321 -12.71 -6.15 -6.60
CA LEU A 321 -13.75 -7.15 -6.75
C LEU A 321 -14.96 -6.52 -7.44
N GLU A 322 -15.68 -7.31 -8.23
CA GLU A 322 -17.01 -6.91 -8.74
C GLU A 322 -17.98 -6.64 -7.57
N GLY A 323 -17.81 -7.35 -6.44
CA GLY A 323 -18.59 -7.17 -5.23
C GLY A 323 -19.91 -7.93 -5.17
N THR A 324 -20.16 -8.82 -6.13
CA THR A 324 -21.43 -9.56 -6.28
C THR A 324 -21.44 -10.91 -5.54
N SER A 325 -20.30 -11.40 -5.06
CA SER A 325 -20.15 -12.68 -4.35
C SER A 325 -19.64 -12.46 -2.93
N ALA A 326 -20.44 -12.86 -1.93
CA ALA A 326 -20.05 -12.79 -0.53
C ALA A 326 -18.80 -13.64 -0.25
N ASP A 327 -18.72 -14.87 -0.76
CA ASP A 327 -17.58 -15.77 -0.52
C ASP A 327 -16.25 -15.15 -0.97
N VAL A 328 -16.24 -14.48 -2.13
CA VAL A 328 -15.03 -13.80 -2.64
C VAL A 328 -14.66 -12.61 -1.74
N ILE A 329 -15.66 -11.84 -1.27
CA ILE A 329 -15.42 -10.73 -0.33
C ILE A 329 -14.90 -11.26 1.01
N VAL A 330 -15.40 -12.39 1.51
CA VAL A 330 -14.89 -13.04 2.72
C VAL A 330 -13.40 -13.33 2.60
N SER A 331 -12.96 -13.95 1.49
CA SER A 331 -11.54 -14.22 1.25
C SER A 331 -10.69 -12.95 1.22
N ALA A 332 -11.18 -11.88 0.58
CA ALA A 332 -10.46 -10.60 0.56
C ALA A 332 -10.40 -9.90 1.94
N LEU A 333 -11.32 -10.21 2.86
CA LEU A 333 -11.33 -9.70 4.23
C LEU A 333 -10.54 -10.59 5.23
N GLU A 334 -9.82 -11.62 4.77
CA GLU A 334 -9.08 -12.54 5.66
C GLU A 334 -8.07 -11.82 6.57
N ASP A 335 -7.32 -10.87 6.00
CA ASP A 335 -6.31 -10.09 6.71
C ASP A 335 -6.89 -8.94 7.55
N HIS A 336 -8.19 -8.69 7.45
CA HIS A 336 -8.87 -7.68 8.25
C HIS A 336 -9.27 -8.25 9.62
N ASN A 337 -9.11 -7.45 10.67
CA ASN A 337 -9.44 -7.86 12.03
C ASN A 337 -10.97 -8.01 12.21
N GLY A 338 -11.40 -9.15 12.75
CA GLY A 338 -12.79 -9.49 13.03
C GLY A 338 -12.95 -10.99 13.33
N SER A 339 -14.02 -11.39 14.02
CA SER A 339 -14.40 -12.80 14.13
C SER A 339 -14.87 -13.37 12.79
N THR A 340 -14.98 -14.68 12.68
CA THR A 340 -15.54 -15.34 11.49
C THR A 340 -16.94 -14.82 11.18
N GLU A 341 -17.79 -14.66 12.19
CA GLU A 341 -19.14 -14.12 12.05
C GLU A 341 -19.14 -12.65 11.64
N GLU A 342 -18.23 -11.83 12.20
CA GLU A 342 -18.06 -10.44 11.77
C GLU A 342 -17.67 -10.35 10.30
N ARG A 343 -16.78 -11.25 9.84
CA ARG A 343 -16.31 -11.29 8.45
C ARG A 343 -17.42 -11.72 7.49
N LEU A 344 -18.18 -12.76 7.83
CA LEU A 344 -19.32 -13.23 7.03
C LEU A 344 -20.37 -12.12 6.89
N LEU A 345 -20.72 -11.48 8.00
CA LEU A 345 -21.69 -10.39 8.00
C LEU A 345 -21.17 -9.15 7.25
N ALA A 346 -19.88 -8.81 7.40
CA ALA A 346 -19.26 -7.70 6.67
C ALA A 346 -19.18 -7.99 5.16
N ALA A 347 -18.94 -9.23 4.76
CA ALA A 347 -18.96 -9.59 3.36
C ALA A 347 -20.36 -9.48 2.75
N GLU A 348 -21.38 -9.97 3.46
CA GLU A 348 -22.76 -9.87 2.98
C GLU A 348 -23.26 -8.43 2.92
N ILE A 349 -22.93 -7.60 3.92
CA ILE A 349 -23.33 -6.19 3.92
C ILE A 349 -22.67 -5.40 2.77
N ILE A 350 -21.42 -5.72 2.44
CA ILE A 350 -20.74 -5.14 1.27
C ILE A 350 -21.41 -5.62 -0.02
N ARG A 351 -21.70 -6.93 -0.13
CA ARG A 351 -22.36 -7.50 -1.31
C ARG A 351 -23.71 -6.81 -1.56
N LEU A 352 -24.53 -6.66 -0.52
CA LEU A 352 -25.78 -5.93 -0.58
C LEU A 352 -25.59 -4.47 -0.99
N ALA A 353 -24.61 -3.77 -0.40
CA ALA A 353 -24.31 -2.39 -0.77
C ALA A 353 -23.93 -2.20 -2.25
N VAL A 354 -23.40 -3.23 -2.90
CA VAL A 354 -23.12 -3.26 -4.34
C VAL A 354 -24.34 -3.65 -5.16
N THR A 355 -25.06 -4.70 -4.77
CA THR A 355 -26.20 -5.22 -5.57
C THR A 355 -27.48 -4.41 -5.40
N GLU A 356 -27.62 -3.74 -4.27
CA GLU A 356 -28.80 -2.96 -3.87
C GLU A 356 -28.36 -1.58 -3.34
N PRO A 357 -27.79 -0.70 -4.18
CA PRO A 357 -27.16 0.53 -3.71
C PRO A 357 -28.14 1.48 -3.02
N HIS A 358 -27.75 1.97 -1.84
CA HIS A 358 -28.48 2.99 -1.10
C HIS A 358 -27.74 4.34 -1.12
N GLU A 359 -28.47 5.46 -1.29
CA GLU A 359 -27.91 6.80 -1.48
C GLU A 359 -26.88 7.22 -0.42
N ASP A 360 -27.14 6.88 0.85
CA ASP A 360 -26.25 7.18 1.99
C ASP A 360 -24.99 6.31 2.09
N SER A 361 -24.82 5.34 1.19
CA SER A 361 -23.74 4.36 1.27
C SER A 361 -23.07 4.00 -0.07
N ILE A 362 -23.41 4.73 -1.13
CA ILE A 362 -22.67 4.65 -2.39
C ILE A 362 -21.27 5.25 -2.21
N GLY A 363 -20.25 4.54 -2.70
CA GLY A 363 -18.88 5.04 -2.76
C GLY A 363 -18.21 5.33 -1.42
N LEU A 364 -18.61 4.63 -0.35
CA LEU A 364 -18.00 4.81 0.96
C LEU A 364 -16.53 4.37 0.97
N ARG A 365 -15.67 5.22 1.53
CA ARG A 365 -14.31 4.89 1.95
C ARG A 365 -14.28 4.68 3.46
N ILE A 366 -13.81 3.50 3.88
CA ILE A 366 -13.80 3.06 5.27
C ILE A 366 -12.36 2.96 5.76
N GLU A 367 -12.09 3.64 6.86
CA GLU A 367 -10.80 3.68 7.56
C GLU A 367 -10.95 3.25 9.02
N ALA A 368 -9.86 2.82 9.64
CA ALA A 368 -9.86 2.40 11.05
C ALA A 368 -10.39 3.51 11.98
N LYS A 369 -11.46 3.22 12.74
CA LYS A 369 -12.02 4.12 13.77
C LYS A 369 -12.40 5.53 13.27
N GLY A 370 -12.56 5.69 11.96
CA GLY A 370 -13.01 6.93 11.32
C GLY A 370 -14.49 6.89 10.99
N SER A 371 -15.09 8.07 10.78
CA SER A 371 -16.37 8.13 10.08
C SER A 371 -16.15 7.75 8.61
N PRO A 372 -17.04 6.95 8.00
CA PRO A 372 -16.93 6.64 6.58
C PRO A 372 -16.97 7.95 5.77
N GLU A 373 -16.09 8.07 4.78
CA GLU A 373 -16.07 9.19 3.86
C GLU A 373 -16.89 8.80 2.63
N GLN A 374 -18.00 9.51 2.37
CA GLN A 374 -18.79 9.31 1.18
C GLN A 374 -18.14 10.01 -0.03
N ARG A 375 -18.14 9.33 -1.18
CA ARG A 375 -17.55 9.83 -2.41
C ARG A 375 -18.52 9.65 -3.57
N GLU A 376 -18.83 10.73 -4.25
CA GLU A 376 -19.72 10.73 -5.42
C GLU A 376 -19.16 9.84 -6.55
N ASP A 377 -19.99 8.93 -7.05
CA ASP A 377 -19.72 8.09 -8.22
C ASP A 377 -18.38 7.32 -8.15
N ARG A 378 -18.08 6.75 -6.98
CA ARG A 378 -16.88 5.93 -6.72
C ARG A 378 -17.23 4.53 -6.22
N CYS A 379 -16.26 3.63 -6.37
CA CYS A 379 -16.35 2.29 -5.81
C CYS A 379 -16.31 2.34 -4.28
N ILE A 380 -16.86 1.32 -3.62
CA ILE A 380 -16.68 1.13 -2.18
C ILE A 380 -15.21 0.82 -1.92
N ARG A 381 -14.62 1.43 -0.88
CA ARG A 381 -13.20 1.25 -0.56
C ARG A 381 -12.98 0.93 0.90
N ILE A 382 -12.41 -0.24 1.16
CA ILE A 382 -12.01 -0.71 2.48
C ILE A 382 -10.49 -0.59 2.59
N MET A 383 -10.03 0.32 3.47
CA MET A 383 -8.60 0.55 3.65
C MET A 383 -7.97 -0.59 4.49
N PRO A 384 -6.70 -0.96 4.27
CA PRO A 384 -6.06 -2.10 4.97
C PRO A 384 -6.09 -2.02 6.51
N SER A 385 -6.26 -0.83 7.07
CA SER A 385 -6.34 -0.61 8.51
C SER A 385 -7.74 -0.85 9.11
N ALA A 386 -8.79 -0.88 8.28
CA ALA A 386 -10.18 -1.03 8.72
C ALA A 386 -10.43 -2.44 9.28
N THR A 387 -11.30 -2.54 10.28
CA THR A 387 -11.78 -3.81 10.83
C THR A 387 -13.12 -4.21 10.21
N CYS A 388 -13.50 -5.48 10.28
CA CYS A 388 -14.84 -5.92 9.88
C CYS A 388 -15.92 -5.15 10.66
N GLY A 389 -15.67 -4.84 11.93
CA GLY A 389 -16.55 -3.99 12.75
C GLY A 389 -16.69 -2.56 12.23
N ASP A 390 -15.64 -1.96 11.64
CA ASP A 390 -15.73 -0.63 11.02
C ASP A 390 -16.62 -0.68 9.77
N VAL A 391 -16.48 -1.73 8.94
CA VAL A 391 -17.35 -1.97 7.77
C VAL A 391 -18.80 -2.12 8.20
N LEU A 392 -19.07 -3.00 9.16
CA LEU A 392 -20.41 -3.22 9.69
C LEU A 392 -21.01 -1.93 10.22
N THR A 393 -20.24 -1.15 10.98
CA THR A 393 -20.70 0.14 11.52
C THR A 393 -21.10 1.12 10.41
N ALA A 394 -20.34 1.17 9.32
CA ALA A 394 -20.58 2.09 8.20
C ALA A 394 -21.86 1.75 7.43
N PHE A 395 -22.12 0.46 7.18
CA PHE A 395 -23.26 0.02 6.37
C PHE A 395 -24.48 -0.44 7.17
N TRP A 396 -24.37 -0.58 8.50
CA TRP A 396 -25.48 -1.05 9.35
C TRP A 396 -26.78 -0.26 9.17
N PRO A 397 -26.77 1.08 9.09
CA PRO A 397 -28.01 1.85 8.97
C PRO A 397 -28.79 1.55 7.69
N THR A 398 -28.11 1.13 6.62
CA THR A 398 -28.72 0.95 5.29
C THR A 398 -28.98 -0.51 4.97
N HIS A 399 -28.01 -1.40 5.19
CA HIS A 399 -28.09 -2.81 4.75
C HIS A 399 -28.04 -3.82 5.92
N GLY A 400 -27.96 -3.33 7.16
CA GLY A 400 -27.77 -4.19 8.33
C GLY A 400 -28.92 -5.19 8.56
N TRP A 401 -30.16 -4.83 8.24
CA TRP A 401 -31.32 -5.70 8.41
C TRP A 401 -31.27 -6.91 7.47
N GLU A 402 -31.06 -6.67 6.17
CA GLU A 402 -30.99 -7.72 5.15
C GLU A 402 -29.76 -8.62 5.34
N ALA A 403 -28.63 -8.03 5.75
CA ALA A 403 -27.39 -8.77 6.00
C ALA A 403 -27.54 -9.81 7.12
N LEU A 404 -28.48 -9.66 8.06
CA LEU A 404 -28.72 -10.63 9.12
C LEU A 404 -29.18 -12.01 8.61
N SER A 405 -29.67 -12.09 7.37
CA SER A 405 -30.06 -13.36 6.73
C SER A 405 -28.89 -14.36 6.67
N VAL A 406 -27.64 -13.89 6.54
CA VAL A 406 -26.44 -14.76 6.55
C VAL A 406 -26.24 -15.48 7.89
N LEU A 407 -26.84 -14.96 8.97
CA LEU A 407 -26.84 -15.57 10.31
C LEU A 407 -28.10 -16.42 10.55
N GLY A 408 -28.94 -16.60 9.53
CA GLY A 408 -30.23 -17.29 9.60
C GLY A 408 -31.29 -16.51 10.37
N LEU A 409 -31.19 -15.18 10.40
CA LEU A 409 -32.16 -14.29 11.04
C LEU A 409 -32.94 -13.55 9.96
N GLU A 410 -34.25 -13.74 9.91
CA GLU A 410 -35.13 -13.16 8.90
C GLU A 410 -36.42 -12.59 9.54
N GLY A 411 -37.15 -11.78 8.78
CA GLY A 411 -38.46 -11.26 9.20
C GLY A 411 -38.40 -10.25 10.36
N GLU A 412 -39.47 -10.22 11.16
CA GLU A 412 -39.69 -9.21 12.22
C GLU A 412 -38.70 -9.35 13.39
N ASP A 413 -38.21 -10.58 13.64
CA ASP A 413 -37.18 -10.84 14.65
C ASP A 413 -35.85 -10.21 14.24
N ALA A 414 -35.45 -10.36 12.97
CA ALA A 414 -34.27 -9.71 12.42
C ALA A 414 -34.38 -8.19 12.45
N ARG A 415 -35.59 -7.66 12.16
CA ARG A 415 -35.85 -6.21 12.23
C ARG A 415 -35.65 -5.67 13.64
N THR A 416 -36.21 -6.34 14.64
CA THR A 416 -36.08 -5.94 16.05
C THR A 416 -34.62 -5.96 16.52
N ILE A 417 -33.85 -6.96 16.08
CA ILE A 417 -32.41 -7.07 16.37
C ILE A 417 -31.62 -5.93 15.72
N TRP A 418 -31.90 -5.63 14.44
CA TRP A 418 -31.26 -4.56 13.70
C TRP A 418 -31.56 -3.19 14.32
N GLU A 419 -32.83 -2.85 14.57
CA GLU A 419 -33.26 -1.60 15.22
C GLU A 419 -32.60 -1.45 16.60
N GLY A 420 -32.56 -2.52 17.40
CA GLY A 420 -31.93 -2.50 18.72
C GLY A 420 -30.43 -2.20 18.68
N GLN A 421 -29.72 -2.71 17.67
CA GLN A 421 -28.30 -2.43 17.45
C GLN A 421 -28.07 -1.04 16.82
N LEU A 422 -29.02 -0.54 16.01
CA LEU A 422 -28.97 0.80 15.44
C LEU A 422 -29.17 1.89 16.51
N ASP A 423 -30.15 1.73 17.39
CA ASP A 423 -30.49 2.69 18.45
C ASP A 423 -29.48 2.69 19.60
N ARG A 424 -28.93 1.52 19.95
CA ARG A 424 -28.01 1.33 21.07
C ARG A 424 -26.79 0.52 20.64
N PRO A 425 -25.91 1.11 19.81
CA PRO A 425 -24.81 0.39 19.19
C PRO A 425 -23.84 -0.17 20.23
N LYS A 426 -23.60 -1.47 20.11
CA LYS A 426 -22.52 -2.18 20.81
C LYS A 426 -21.41 -2.50 19.81
N PRO A 427 -20.15 -2.66 20.24
CA PRO A 427 -19.12 -3.24 19.37
C PRO A 427 -19.61 -4.57 18.78
N PHE A 428 -19.45 -4.78 17.46
CA PHE A 428 -20.03 -5.92 16.75
C PHE A 428 -19.63 -7.28 17.32
N GLY A 429 -18.35 -7.47 17.66
CA GLY A 429 -17.92 -8.68 18.36
C GLY A 429 -18.61 -8.95 19.71
N LYS A 430 -19.12 -7.92 20.41
CA LYS A 430 -19.95 -8.10 21.63
C LYS A 430 -21.42 -8.33 21.29
N PHE A 431 -21.91 -7.66 20.26
CA PHE A 431 -23.27 -7.83 19.76
C PHE A 431 -23.51 -9.27 19.27
N LEU A 432 -22.65 -9.78 18.39
CA LEU A 432 -22.76 -11.14 17.83
C LEU A 432 -22.65 -12.21 18.91
N LYS A 433 -21.67 -12.09 19.84
CA LYS A 433 -21.60 -12.99 21.00
C LYS A 433 -22.87 -12.97 21.85
N GLY A 434 -23.54 -11.82 21.94
CA GLY A 434 -24.82 -11.70 22.64
C GLY A 434 -25.96 -12.41 21.90
N LEU A 435 -25.99 -12.35 20.57
CA LEU A 435 -26.95 -13.08 19.74
C LEU A 435 -26.77 -14.59 19.87
N ASP A 436 -25.54 -15.08 19.81
CA ASP A 436 -25.25 -16.51 19.98
C ASP A 436 -25.70 -17.02 21.35
N GLN A 437 -25.41 -16.25 22.41
CA GLN A 437 -25.87 -16.56 23.76
C GLN A 437 -27.40 -16.56 23.86
N ALA A 438 -28.08 -15.61 23.23
CA ALA A 438 -29.53 -15.54 23.25
C ALA A 438 -30.16 -16.71 22.48
N LYS A 439 -29.61 -17.07 21.31
CA LYS A 439 -30.06 -18.20 20.48
C LYS A 439 -29.85 -19.53 21.21
N ALA A 440 -28.67 -19.74 21.79
CA ALA A 440 -28.38 -20.92 22.60
C ALA A 440 -29.31 -21.02 23.82
N LEU A 441 -29.56 -19.90 24.50
CA LEU A 441 -30.50 -19.86 25.64
C LEU A 441 -31.94 -20.17 25.21
N ALA A 442 -32.39 -19.65 24.08
CA ALA A 442 -33.72 -19.93 23.54
C ALA A 442 -33.88 -21.41 23.16
N GLN A 443 -32.88 -22.01 22.52
CA GLN A 443 -32.85 -23.44 22.22
C GLN A 443 -32.89 -24.31 23.48
N GLN A 444 -32.12 -23.93 24.51
CA GLN A 444 -32.18 -24.61 25.81
C GLN A 444 -33.56 -24.50 26.46
N LYS A 445 -34.18 -23.31 26.43
CA LYS A 445 -35.54 -23.10 26.99
C LYS A 445 -36.62 -23.87 26.22
N ALA A 446 -36.50 -23.98 24.90
CA ALA A 446 -37.46 -24.68 24.04
C ALA A 446 -37.51 -26.20 24.33
N ARG A 447 -36.49 -26.76 24.98
CA ARG A 447 -36.49 -28.16 25.42
C ARG A 447 -37.49 -28.43 26.55
N PHE A 448 -37.87 -27.39 27.32
CA PHE A 448 -38.84 -27.53 28.40
C PHE A 448 -40.26 -27.28 27.89
N PRO A 449 -41.22 -28.17 28.20
CA PRO A 449 -42.62 -27.95 27.86
C PRO A 449 -43.15 -26.63 28.46
N PRO A 450 -43.91 -25.83 27.69
CA PRO A 450 -44.53 -24.63 28.23
C PRO A 450 -45.63 -24.97 29.23
N HIS A 451 -45.89 -24.07 30.18
CA HIS A 451 -47.06 -24.14 31.06
C HIS A 451 -48.19 -23.24 30.54
N GLU A 452 -49.43 -23.69 30.69
CA GLU A 452 -50.61 -22.83 30.53
C GLU A 452 -50.92 -22.19 31.89
N ASN A 453 -51.32 -20.90 31.91
CA ASN A 453 -51.61 -20.04 33.07
C ASN A 453 -52.55 -20.69 34.13
N SER A 454 -52.06 -21.67 34.88
CA SER A 454 -52.81 -22.44 35.87
C SER A 454 -51.90 -22.72 37.06
N GLY A 455 -52.11 -21.95 38.14
CA GLY A 455 -51.41 -22.07 39.42
C GLY A 455 -50.25 -21.08 39.62
N THR A 456 -50.27 -20.29 40.69
CA THR A 456 -49.19 -19.35 41.02
C THR A 456 -47.94 -20.07 41.53
N ALA A 457 -48.09 -21.16 42.28
CA ALA A 457 -46.98 -21.87 42.92
C ALA A 457 -46.25 -22.83 41.96
N SER A 458 -46.98 -23.66 41.22
CA SER A 458 -46.39 -24.60 40.26
C SER A 458 -45.68 -23.89 39.11
N VAL A 459 -46.26 -22.82 38.57
CA VAL A 459 -45.64 -21.95 37.55
C VAL A 459 -44.35 -21.32 38.07
N MET A 460 -44.37 -20.78 39.29
CA MET A 460 -43.17 -20.18 39.89
C MET A 460 -42.05 -21.21 40.10
N ILE A 461 -42.38 -22.42 40.52
CA ILE A 461 -41.43 -23.53 40.63
C ILE A 461 -40.86 -23.90 39.26
N HIS A 462 -41.71 -24.05 38.24
CA HIS A 462 -41.28 -24.31 36.87
C HIS A 462 -40.29 -23.25 36.39
N ASP A 463 -40.64 -21.97 36.53
CA ASP A 463 -39.82 -20.86 36.07
C ASP A 463 -38.48 -20.79 36.81
N TYR A 464 -38.46 -21.11 38.10
CA TYR A 464 -37.20 -21.24 38.87
C TYR A 464 -36.34 -22.42 38.44
N ILE A 465 -36.93 -23.57 38.10
CA ILE A 465 -36.17 -24.70 37.57
C ILE A 465 -35.56 -24.31 36.22
N VAL A 466 -36.37 -23.83 35.27
CA VAL A 466 -35.90 -23.47 33.93
C VAL A 466 -34.86 -22.36 34.00
N ALA A 467 -35.09 -21.30 34.80
CA ALA A 467 -34.11 -20.23 34.97
C ALA A 467 -32.84 -20.72 35.67
N GLY A 468 -32.95 -21.59 36.68
CA GLY A 468 -31.80 -22.14 37.40
C GLY A 468 -30.90 -22.99 36.52
N LEU A 469 -31.52 -23.81 35.64
CA LEU A 469 -30.84 -24.67 34.68
C LEU A 469 -30.24 -23.90 33.50
N THR A 470 -30.92 -22.88 32.99
CA THR A 470 -30.51 -22.18 31.75
C THR A 470 -29.70 -20.88 31.98
N GLN A 471 -29.94 -20.18 33.09
CA GLN A 471 -29.32 -18.87 33.39
C GLN A 471 -28.40 -18.91 34.64
N GLY A 472 -28.36 -20.04 35.33
CA GLY A 472 -27.52 -20.28 36.49
C GLY A 472 -28.22 -20.01 37.83
N MET A 473 -27.79 -20.75 38.85
CA MET A 473 -28.50 -20.83 40.14
C MET A 473 -28.45 -19.55 41.00
N GLY A 474 -27.44 -18.68 40.80
CA GLY A 474 -27.18 -17.56 41.71
C GLY A 474 -28.19 -16.41 41.59
N SER A 475 -28.72 -16.13 40.39
CA SER A 475 -29.76 -15.12 40.19
C SER A 475 -31.11 -15.60 40.74
N VAL A 476 -31.43 -16.87 40.54
CA VAL A 476 -32.68 -17.48 41.00
C VAL A 476 -32.70 -17.60 42.53
N GLU A 477 -31.58 -17.97 43.16
CA GLU A 477 -31.47 -18.01 44.63
C GLU A 477 -31.74 -16.65 45.28
N ARG A 478 -31.26 -15.56 44.67
CA ARG A 478 -31.55 -14.20 45.14
C ARG A 478 -33.05 -13.86 45.06
N ASN A 479 -33.74 -14.32 44.01
CA ASN A 479 -35.18 -14.11 43.86
C ASN A 479 -35.97 -15.00 44.84
N ALA A 480 -35.59 -16.27 44.97
CA ALA A 480 -36.23 -17.22 45.88
C ALA A 480 -36.12 -16.78 47.35
N THR A 481 -35.02 -16.14 47.76
CA THR A 481 -34.81 -15.64 49.14
C THR A 481 -35.38 -14.24 49.41
N SER A 482 -35.99 -13.61 48.39
CA SER A 482 -36.61 -12.29 48.53
C SER A 482 -37.96 -12.37 49.28
N ARG A 483 -38.56 -11.22 49.60
CA ARG A 483 -39.90 -11.20 50.22
C ARG A 483 -40.96 -11.55 49.18
N HIS A 484 -41.80 -12.52 49.51
CA HIS A 484 -42.93 -12.96 48.70
C HIS A 484 -44.24 -12.37 49.19
N ALA A 485 -45.19 -12.15 48.28
CA ALA A 485 -46.47 -11.51 48.62
C ALA A 485 -47.47 -12.49 49.25
N THR A 486 -47.33 -13.78 48.93
CA THR A 486 -48.24 -14.83 49.38
C THR A 486 -47.48 -15.99 50.04
N LEU A 487 -48.19 -16.75 50.88
CA LEU A 487 -47.67 -17.97 51.49
C LEU A 487 -47.26 -19.00 50.43
N ASP A 488 -47.99 -19.06 49.32
CA ASP A 488 -47.80 -20.05 48.25
C ASP A 488 -46.56 -19.71 47.42
N GLU A 489 -46.29 -18.43 47.14
CA GLU A 489 -45.02 -17.98 46.53
C GLU A 489 -43.81 -18.27 47.44
N ALA A 490 -43.96 -18.05 48.76
CA ALA A 490 -42.92 -18.35 49.74
C ALA A 490 -42.66 -19.86 49.83
N ALA A 491 -43.72 -20.68 49.82
CA ALA A 491 -43.62 -22.13 49.82
C ALA A 491 -43.03 -22.68 48.51
N ALA A 492 -43.36 -22.09 47.36
CA ALA A 492 -42.79 -22.43 46.05
C ALA A 492 -41.29 -22.16 46.00
N SER A 493 -40.87 -20.99 46.50
CA SER A 493 -39.47 -20.61 46.63
C SER A 493 -38.69 -21.54 47.55
N TRP A 494 -39.29 -21.92 48.69
CA TRP A 494 -38.70 -22.89 49.61
C TRP A 494 -38.58 -24.28 48.98
N ALA A 495 -39.62 -24.74 48.28
CA ALA A 495 -39.64 -26.02 47.59
C ALA A 495 -38.50 -26.15 46.56
N TRP A 496 -38.30 -25.11 45.75
CA TRP A 496 -37.19 -25.04 44.80
C TRP A 496 -35.83 -25.08 45.51
N LEU A 497 -35.62 -24.26 46.55
CA LEU A 497 -34.35 -24.23 47.31
C LEU A 497 -34.01 -25.60 47.92
N VAL A 498 -34.99 -26.32 48.45
CA VAL A 498 -34.79 -27.67 49.00
C VAL A 498 -34.48 -28.66 47.88
N ALA A 499 -35.27 -28.66 46.80
CA ALA A 499 -35.12 -29.58 45.68
C ALA A 499 -33.75 -29.48 44.98
N VAL A 500 -33.20 -28.28 44.88
CA VAL A 500 -31.90 -28.03 44.25
C VAL A 500 -30.72 -28.06 45.24
N GLY A 501 -30.98 -28.39 46.52
CA GLY A 501 -29.96 -28.53 47.56
C GLY A 501 -29.33 -27.22 48.02
N ARG A 502 -30.08 -26.11 47.96
CA ARG A 502 -29.64 -24.74 48.31
C ARG A 502 -30.41 -24.11 49.48
N SER A 503 -31.16 -24.90 50.24
CA SER A 503 -31.94 -24.41 51.38
C SER A 503 -31.12 -24.10 52.64
N GLY A 504 -29.93 -24.70 52.78
CA GLY A 504 -29.14 -24.63 54.01
C GLY A 504 -28.69 -23.20 54.35
N GLY A 505 -29.09 -22.71 55.53
CA GLY A 505 -28.80 -21.36 56.01
C GLY A 505 -29.78 -20.30 55.51
N GLN A 506 -30.77 -20.67 54.70
CA GLN A 506 -31.80 -19.79 54.17
C GLN A 506 -33.13 -19.89 54.93
N GLU A 507 -33.21 -20.76 55.95
CA GLU A 507 -34.45 -21.05 56.70
C GLU A 507 -35.06 -19.78 57.33
N TRP A 508 -34.23 -18.84 57.75
CA TRP A 508 -34.65 -17.61 58.43
C TRP A 508 -35.38 -16.62 57.52
N HIS A 509 -35.28 -16.79 56.19
CA HIS A 509 -36.03 -16.00 55.22
C HIS A 509 -37.51 -16.40 55.13
N PHE A 510 -37.89 -17.58 55.63
CA PHE A 510 -39.21 -18.18 55.42
C PHE A 510 -39.93 -18.51 56.73
N GLU A 511 -41.21 -18.19 56.79
CA GLU A 511 -42.07 -18.58 57.90
C GLU A 511 -42.28 -20.10 57.96
N THR A 512 -42.55 -20.65 59.14
CA THR A 512 -42.71 -22.10 59.35
C THR A 512 -43.74 -22.73 58.43
N ASN A 513 -44.91 -22.10 58.24
CA ASN A 513 -45.96 -22.63 57.37
C ASN A 513 -45.51 -22.72 55.90
N ALA A 514 -44.70 -21.75 55.43
CA ALA A 514 -44.15 -21.78 54.08
C ALA A 514 -43.14 -22.92 53.93
N ARG A 515 -42.32 -23.14 54.97
CA ARG A 515 -41.32 -24.22 55.00
C ARG A 515 -41.96 -25.61 55.05
N ASP A 516 -43.02 -25.78 55.83
CA ASP A 516 -43.75 -27.04 55.93
C ASP A 516 -44.44 -27.38 54.61
N ARG A 517 -45.16 -26.42 54.01
CA ARG A 517 -45.83 -26.61 52.71
C ARG A 517 -44.83 -26.81 51.57
N GLY A 518 -43.80 -25.95 51.50
CA GLY A 518 -42.74 -26.06 50.51
C GLY A 518 -41.90 -27.34 50.67
N GLY A 519 -41.76 -27.87 51.88
CA GLY A 519 -41.08 -29.14 52.14
C GLY A 519 -41.80 -30.33 51.50
N VAL A 520 -43.13 -30.32 51.48
CA VAL A 520 -43.93 -31.33 50.75
C VAL A 520 -43.75 -31.16 49.24
N TRP A 521 -43.78 -29.92 48.76
CA TRP A 521 -43.63 -29.59 47.33
C TRP A 521 -42.23 -29.87 46.79
N ALA A 522 -41.21 -29.89 47.65
CA ALA A 522 -39.82 -30.14 47.26
C ALA A 522 -39.62 -31.52 46.63
N VAL A 523 -40.46 -32.52 46.95
CA VAL A 523 -40.35 -33.88 46.39
C VAL A 523 -40.68 -33.90 44.89
N PRO A 524 -41.88 -33.51 44.42
CA PRO A 524 -42.17 -33.41 42.99
C PRO A 524 -41.31 -32.34 42.30
N THR A 525 -40.91 -31.28 43.01
CA THR A 525 -39.97 -30.28 42.49
C THR A 525 -38.59 -30.90 42.21
N GLY A 526 -38.11 -31.80 43.07
CA GLY A 526 -36.85 -32.52 42.88
C GLY A 526 -36.89 -33.49 41.70
N GLU A 527 -38.05 -34.11 41.45
CA GLU A 527 -38.28 -34.93 40.25
C GLU A 527 -38.21 -34.09 38.98
N LEU A 528 -38.92 -32.95 38.94
CA LEU A 528 -38.83 -32.00 37.82
C LEU A 528 -37.41 -31.50 37.61
N TRP A 529 -36.70 -31.14 38.68
CA TRP A 529 -35.30 -30.72 38.58
C TRP A 529 -34.40 -31.79 37.96
N ALA A 530 -34.58 -33.06 38.32
CA ALA A 530 -33.83 -34.16 37.74
C ALA A 530 -34.15 -34.39 36.26
N LEU A 531 -35.43 -34.36 35.89
CA LEU A 531 -35.88 -34.45 34.49
C LEU A 531 -35.39 -33.25 33.66
N GLY A 532 -35.36 -32.06 34.25
CA GLY A 532 -34.88 -30.85 33.58
C GLY A 532 -33.39 -30.90 33.23
N LYS A 533 -32.57 -31.51 34.09
CA LYS A 533 -31.17 -31.78 33.75
C LYS A 533 -31.06 -32.75 32.58
N GLN A 534 -31.85 -33.83 32.60
CA GLN A 534 -31.86 -34.81 31.52
C GLN A 534 -32.29 -34.17 30.19
N LEU A 535 -33.31 -33.29 30.20
CA LEU A 535 -33.76 -32.56 29.01
C LEU A 535 -32.66 -31.69 28.39
N LEU A 536 -31.81 -31.05 29.20
CA LEU A 536 -30.69 -30.25 28.69
C LEU A 536 -29.58 -31.12 28.09
N ASP A 537 -29.32 -32.28 28.67
CA ASP A 537 -28.24 -33.19 28.25
C ASP A 537 -28.67 -34.20 27.16
N ALA A 538 -29.97 -34.26 26.84
CA ALA A 538 -30.54 -35.23 25.90
C ALA A 538 -30.13 -34.97 24.44
N ASN A 539 -29.99 -36.05 23.66
CA ASN A 539 -29.97 -35.96 22.21
C ASN A 539 -31.39 -35.67 21.68
N ASP A 540 -31.50 -35.11 20.48
CA ASP A 540 -32.80 -34.70 19.92
C ASP A 540 -33.82 -35.84 19.81
N GLU A 541 -33.38 -37.10 19.67
CA GLU A 541 -34.24 -38.29 19.60
C GLU A 541 -34.93 -38.63 20.93
N ASP A 542 -34.35 -38.22 22.07
CA ASP A 542 -34.84 -38.56 23.42
C ASP A 542 -35.72 -37.44 24.03
N VAL A 543 -35.77 -36.26 23.39
CA VAL A 543 -36.43 -35.06 23.93
C VAL A 543 -37.93 -35.29 24.13
N ASP A 544 -38.62 -35.90 23.17
CA ASP A 544 -40.07 -36.08 23.22
C ASP A 544 -40.52 -36.96 24.41
N GLU A 545 -39.79 -38.05 24.68
CA GLU A 545 -40.07 -38.94 25.81
C GLU A 545 -39.85 -38.21 27.15
N LEU A 546 -38.75 -37.47 27.26
CA LEU A 546 -38.42 -36.68 28.45
C LEU A 546 -39.42 -35.53 28.68
N GLN A 547 -39.93 -34.91 27.61
CA GLN A 547 -40.98 -33.90 27.69
C GLN A 547 -42.31 -34.48 28.20
N GLN A 548 -42.66 -35.70 27.80
CA GLN A 548 -43.84 -36.39 28.34
C GLN A 548 -43.67 -36.71 29.83
N ALA A 549 -42.49 -37.19 30.23
CA ALA A 549 -42.17 -37.43 31.63
C ALA A 549 -42.20 -36.14 32.47
N TRP A 550 -41.67 -35.05 31.93
CA TRP A 550 -41.73 -33.72 32.54
C TRP A 550 -43.18 -33.26 32.75
N ASN A 551 -44.04 -33.35 31.73
CA ASN A 551 -45.45 -32.98 31.84
C ASN A 551 -46.17 -33.82 32.91
N ALA A 552 -45.92 -35.13 32.96
CA ALA A 552 -46.49 -35.99 34.00
C ALA A 552 -46.02 -35.61 35.43
N ALA A 553 -44.74 -35.24 35.58
CA ALA A 553 -44.20 -34.74 36.86
C ALA A 553 -44.77 -33.35 37.22
N PHE A 554 -45.00 -32.50 36.23
CA PHE A 554 -45.61 -31.19 36.42
C PHE A 554 -47.07 -31.29 36.87
N GLU A 555 -47.85 -32.23 36.33
CA GLU A 555 -49.22 -32.50 36.80
C GLU A 555 -49.25 -33.05 38.24
N ARG A 556 -48.26 -33.86 38.65
CA ARG A 556 -48.08 -34.25 40.05
C ARG A 556 -47.77 -33.04 40.94
N LEU A 557 -46.94 -32.13 40.46
CA LEU A 557 -46.65 -30.89 41.18
C LEU A 557 -47.94 -30.07 41.37
N LYS A 558 -48.74 -29.83 40.31
CA LYS A 558 -50.03 -29.14 40.40
C LYS A 558 -50.99 -29.79 41.41
N THR A 559 -51.08 -31.11 41.40
CA THR A 559 -51.91 -31.86 42.36
C THR A 559 -51.45 -31.62 43.80
N THR A 560 -50.12 -31.56 44.01
CA THR A 560 -49.53 -31.37 45.34
C THR A 560 -49.61 -29.91 45.81
N THR A 561 -49.57 -28.94 44.88
CA THR A 561 -49.76 -27.51 45.19
C THR A 561 -51.23 -27.15 45.43
N GLY A 562 -52.16 -28.01 45.00
CA GLY A 562 -53.60 -27.80 45.10
C GLY A 562 -54.18 -27.03 43.90
N GLU A 563 -53.51 -27.10 42.76
CA GLU A 563 -53.77 -26.31 41.54
C GLU A 563 -54.24 -27.17 40.35
N ALA A 564 -54.43 -28.49 40.56
CA ALA A 564 -54.95 -29.45 39.57
C ALA A 564 -56.47 -29.67 39.68
#